data_AF-A0A951X6X0-F1
#
_entry.id   AF-A0A951X6X0-F1
#
_cell.length_a   1.000
_cell.length_b   1.000
_cell.length_c   1.000
_cell.angle_alpha   90.00
_cell.angle_beta   90.00
_cell.angle_gamma   90.00
#
_symmetry.space_group_name_H-M   'P 1'
#
loop_
_entity.id
_entity.type
_entity.pdbx_description
1 polymer ?
#
loop_
_entity_poly.entity_id
_entity_poly.type
_entity_poly.pdbx_seq_one_letter_code
_entity_poly.pdbx_strand_id
1 'polypeptide(L)'
;HEIPFLTIRRAVKIRHLYLMQRTGEAIPPTIGTEPWHLPLEVQVFRLGQDVAIVGLPGEIFTELSLSIRNASSFKTTMVVECTNTLLPYVPVKGAFKQGSYETINSRLAPGGGEMLAETAVKLLQELKPRK
;
A
#
# COMPACT_ATOMS: atom_id res chain seq x y z
N HIS A 1 2.44 -34.33 7.40
CA HIS A 1 1.67 -33.51 8.35
C HIS A 1 1.81 -32.05 7.94
N GLU A 2 0.79 -31.47 7.31
CA GLU A 2 0.81 -30.05 6.94
C GLU A 2 0.75 -29.19 8.20
N ILE A 3 1.66 -28.23 8.31
CA ILE A 3 1.69 -27.28 9.42
C ILE A 3 0.49 -26.34 9.25
N PRO A 4 -0.40 -26.19 10.26
CA PRO A 4 -1.57 -25.34 10.14
C PRO A 4 -1.20 -23.91 9.73
N PHE A 5 -1.96 -23.35 8.79
CA PHE A 5 -1.80 -22.02 8.22
C PHE A 5 -1.48 -20.91 9.26
N LEU A 6 -2.16 -20.93 10.41
CA LEU A 6 -1.98 -19.95 11.49
C LEU A 6 -0.61 -20.06 12.18
N THR A 7 0.02 -21.23 12.15
CA THR A 7 1.31 -21.51 12.79
C THR A 7 2.45 -20.88 11.99
N ILE A 8 2.42 -20.97 10.66
CA ILE A 8 3.40 -20.31 9.77
C ILE A 8 3.25 -18.79 9.85
N ARG A 9 2.01 -18.28 9.88
CA ARG A 9 1.71 -16.84 10.01
C ARG A 9 2.31 -16.24 11.28
N ARG A 10 2.35 -16.97 12.39
CA ARG A 10 2.95 -16.51 13.66
C ARG A 10 4.47 -16.37 13.53
N ALA A 11 5.17 -17.36 12.97
CA ALA A 11 6.63 -17.35 12.88
C ALA A 11 7.17 -16.21 11.98
N VAL A 12 6.53 -15.98 10.83
CA VAL A 12 6.91 -14.89 9.91
C VAL A 12 6.62 -13.52 10.54
N LYS A 13 5.49 -13.38 11.25
CA LYS A 13 5.19 -12.16 12.02
C LYS A 13 6.24 -11.87 13.08
N ILE A 14 6.73 -12.88 13.81
CA ILE A 14 7.74 -12.74 14.88
C ILE A 14 9.10 -12.27 14.33
N ARG A 15 9.55 -12.82 13.19
CA ARG A 15 10.82 -12.39 12.58
C ARG A 15 10.75 -10.96 12.04
N HIS A 16 9.62 -10.60 11.43
CA HIS A 16 9.39 -9.25 10.92
C HIS A 16 9.28 -8.23 12.07
N LEU A 17 8.60 -8.62 13.16
CA LEU A 17 8.56 -7.90 14.44
C LEU A 17 9.96 -7.57 14.96
N TYR A 18 10.85 -8.55 15.00
CA TYR A 18 12.21 -8.38 15.49
C TYR A 18 13.03 -7.39 14.65
N LEU A 19 12.87 -7.42 13.32
CA LEU A 19 13.54 -6.47 12.43
C LEU A 19 12.96 -5.05 12.61
N MET A 20 11.63 -4.93 12.63
CA MET A 20 10.90 -3.67 12.83
C MET A 20 11.25 -2.99 14.17
N GLN A 21 11.35 -3.75 15.26
CA GLN A 21 11.79 -3.24 16.57
C GLN A 21 13.23 -2.72 16.58
N ARG A 22 14.10 -3.25 15.72
CA ARG A 22 15.51 -2.82 15.61
C ARG A 22 15.72 -1.68 14.62
N THR A 23 14.89 -1.57 13.60
CA THR A 23 14.99 -0.54 12.56
C THR A 23 14.15 0.70 12.85
N GLY A 24 13.25 0.66 13.83
CA GLY A 24 12.33 1.76 14.13
C GLY A 24 11.16 1.85 13.14
N GLU A 25 10.99 0.84 12.28
CA GLU A 25 9.86 0.71 11.37
C GLU A 25 8.66 0.05 12.05
N ALA A 26 7.47 0.33 11.53
CA ALA A 26 6.17 0.14 12.18
C ALA A 26 6.03 -1.16 13.01
N ILE A 27 5.90 -0.98 14.33
CA ILE A 27 5.52 -2.00 15.31
C ILE A 27 4.10 -2.50 14.99
N PRO A 28 3.82 -3.81 14.97
CA PRO A 28 2.49 -4.33 14.72
C PRO A 28 1.63 -4.37 15.99
N PRO A 29 0.31 -4.19 15.89
CA PRO A 29 -0.56 -4.47 17.02
C PRO A 29 -1.34 -5.76 16.77
N THR A 30 -1.26 -6.64 17.76
CA THR A 30 -2.34 -6.64 18.73
C THR A 30 -1.80 -7.16 20.06
N ILE A 31 -1.25 -6.24 20.85
CA ILE A 31 -1.40 -6.27 22.30
C ILE A 31 -2.45 -5.19 22.60
N GLY A 32 -3.74 -5.52 22.54
CA GLY A 32 -4.86 -4.59 22.77
C GLY A 32 -6.07 -4.76 21.84
N THR A 33 -7.16 -4.03 22.11
CA THR A 33 -8.42 -4.03 21.34
C THR A 33 -8.62 -2.80 20.45
N GLU A 34 -7.75 -1.80 20.54
CA GLU A 34 -7.94 -0.53 19.84
C GLU A 34 -7.52 -0.58 18.35
N PRO A 35 -8.26 0.11 17.46
CA PRO A 35 -7.83 0.34 16.09
C PRO A 35 -6.49 1.10 16.08
N TRP A 36 -5.61 0.74 15.16
CA TRP A 36 -4.32 1.41 15.00
C TRP A 36 -4.27 2.12 13.66
N HIS A 37 -3.47 3.18 13.60
CA HIS A 37 -3.26 3.98 12.40
C HIS A 37 -1.83 3.76 11.89
N LEU A 38 -1.70 3.47 10.60
CA LEU A 38 -0.42 3.43 9.90
C LEU A 38 -0.31 4.69 9.05
N PRO A 39 0.60 5.64 9.37
CA PRO A 39 0.87 6.74 8.46
C PRO A 39 1.53 6.19 7.19
N LEU A 40 0.94 6.50 6.03
CA LEU A 40 1.43 6.10 4.72
C LEU A 40 1.52 7.34 3.83
N GLU A 41 2.67 7.54 3.21
CA GLU A 41 2.89 8.68 2.33
C GLU A 41 2.50 8.33 0.89
N VAL A 42 1.68 9.20 0.27
CA VAL A 42 1.45 9.20 -1.17
C VAL A 42 2.09 10.45 -1.73
N GLN A 43 2.98 10.29 -2.70
CA GLN A 43 3.72 11.39 -3.30
C GLN A 43 3.47 11.43 -4.80
N VAL A 44 3.24 12.63 -5.36
CA VAL A 44 3.06 12.79 -6.80
C VAL A 44 3.96 13.90 -7.31
N PHE A 45 4.68 13.62 -8.38
CA PHE A 45 5.49 14.58 -9.12
C PHE A 45 4.88 14.83 -10.47
N ARG A 46 4.85 16.10 -10.88
CA ARG A 46 4.55 16.49 -12.26
C ARG A 46 5.85 16.83 -12.97
N LEU A 47 6.07 16.22 -14.14
CA LEU A 47 7.19 16.50 -15.03
C LEU A 47 6.64 17.14 -16.32
N GLY A 48 6.73 18.46 -16.42
CA GLY A 48 6.19 19.21 -17.55
C GLY A 48 4.66 19.25 -17.57
N GLN A 49 4.09 19.19 -18.77
CA GLN A 49 2.63 19.26 -18.97
C GLN A 49 1.96 17.87 -19.04
N ASP A 50 2.69 16.86 -19.52
CA ASP A 50 2.11 15.60 -19.96
C ASP A 50 2.41 14.40 -19.05
N VAL A 51 3.42 14.51 -18.17
CA VAL A 51 3.94 13.37 -17.40
C VAL A 51 3.72 13.59 -15.91
N ALA A 52 3.21 12.57 -15.24
CA ALA A 52 3.16 12.49 -13.78
C ALA A 52 3.76 11.16 -13.28
N ILE A 53 4.38 11.21 -12.11
CA ILE A 53 4.92 10.07 -11.38
C ILE A 53 4.21 10.00 -10.03
N VAL A 54 3.64 8.85 -9.70
CA VAL A 54 2.96 8.57 -8.43
C VAL A 54 3.81 7.57 -7.65
N GLY A 55 4.31 7.98 -6.49
CA GLY A 55 4.95 7.10 -5.51
C GLY A 55 3.91 6.57 -4.50
N LEU A 56 3.84 5.24 -4.38
CA LEU A 56 3.04 4.55 -3.38
C LEU A 56 3.91 3.67 -2.48
N PRO A 57 3.55 3.50 -1.19
CA PRO A 57 4.27 2.62 -0.28
C PRO A 57 3.81 1.17 -0.45
N GLY A 58 4.79 0.26 -0.43
CA GLY A 58 4.59 -1.19 -0.54
C GLY A 58 4.34 -1.71 -1.96
N GLU A 59 4.11 -3.02 -2.04
CA GLU A 59 3.88 -3.77 -3.27
C GLU A 59 2.39 -3.69 -3.66
N ILE A 60 2.09 -2.98 -4.75
CA ILE A 60 0.73 -2.58 -5.10
C ILE A 60 0.08 -3.61 -6.00
N PHE A 61 -1.17 -3.96 -5.72
CA PHE A 61 -1.95 -4.78 -6.65
C PHE A 61 -2.16 -4.05 -7.97
N THR A 62 -1.92 -4.75 -9.09
CA THR A 62 -2.04 -4.21 -10.45
C THR A 62 -3.34 -3.46 -10.70
N GLU A 63 -4.46 -3.95 -10.16
CA GLU A 63 -5.78 -3.31 -10.29
C GLU A 63 -5.80 -1.88 -9.73
N LEU A 64 -5.14 -1.64 -8.59
CA LEU A 64 -5.02 -0.30 -7.99
C LEU A 64 -4.15 0.60 -8.89
N SER A 65 -2.99 0.12 -9.33
CA SER A 65 -2.09 0.86 -10.22
C SER A 65 -2.76 1.21 -11.56
N LEU A 66 -3.56 0.31 -12.13
CA LEU A 66 -4.36 0.56 -13.33
C LEU A 66 -5.46 1.60 -13.07
N SER A 67 -6.14 1.54 -11.92
CA SER A 67 -7.18 2.51 -11.57
C SER A 67 -6.64 3.95 -11.52
N ILE A 68 -5.44 4.14 -10.96
CA ILE A 68 -4.77 5.44 -10.89
C ILE A 68 -4.44 5.94 -12.30
N ARG A 69 -3.85 5.09 -13.14
CA ARG A 69 -3.49 5.44 -14.52
C ARG A 69 -4.72 5.82 -15.34
N ASN A 70 -5.82 5.09 -15.19
CA ASN A 70 -7.07 5.35 -15.91
C ASN A 70 -7.77 6.64 -15.45
N ALA A 71 -7.64 7.00 -14.17
CA ALA A 71 -8.21 8.22 -13.61
C ALA A 71 -7.32 9.46 -13.82
N SER A 72 -6.07 9.28 -14.22
CA SER A 72 -5.13 10.38 -14.42
C SER A 72 -5.46 11.21 -15.66
N SER A 73 -5.38 12.53 -15.51
CA SER A 73 -5.51 13.47 -16.64
C SER A 73 -4.20 13.74 -17.37
N PHE A 74 -3.08 13.18 -16.91
CA PHE A 74 -1.79 13.28 -17.59
C PHE A 74 -1.70 12.23 -18.70
N LYS A 75 -1.16 12.63 -19.86
CA LYS A 75 -0.96 11.72 -21.00
C LYS A 75 -0.14 10.49 -20.62
N THR A 76 0.83 10.66 -19.72
CA THR A 76 1.64 9.56 -19.20
C THR A 76 1.67 9.62 -17.67
N THR A 77 1.22 8.54 -17.05
CA THR A 77 1.27 8.38 -15.59
C THR A 77 2.05 7.12 -15.25
N MET A 78 3.15 7.30 -14.53
CA MET A 78 3.98 6.23 -14.01
C MET A 78 3.62 6.00 -12.55
N VAL A 79 3.23 4.77 -12.20
CA VAL A 79 3.04 4.37 -10.80
C VAL A 79 4.30 3.65 -10.36
N VAL A 80 4.93 4.14 -9.30
CA VAL A 80 6.15 3.61 -8.70
C VAL A 80 5.81 3.11 -7.31
N GLU A 81 6.09 1.84 -7.09
CA GLU A 81 5.76 1.11 -5.87
C GLU A 81 6.96 1.11 -4.90
N CYS A 82 6.75 0.66 -3.66
CA CYS A 82 7.80 0.56 -2.63
C CYS A 82 8.54 1.87 -2.33
N THR A 83 7.82 2.99 -2.35
CA THR A 83 8.38 4.31 -2.03
C THR A 83 8.09 4.73 -0.59
N ASN A 84 8.97 5.54 0.01
CA ASN A 84 8.81 6.31 1.26
C ASN A 84 8.58 5.53 2.57
N THR A 85 8.02 4.32 2.54
CA THR A 85 7.71 3.53 3.73
C THR A 85 7.83 2.04 3.44
N LEU A 86 8.42 1.29 4.38
CA LEU A 86 8.43 -0.17 4.34
C LEU A 86 7.05 -0.74 4.68
N LEU A 87 6.26 -0.96 3.64
CA LEU A 87 4.99 -1.67 3.70
C LEU A 87 5.12 -2.95 2.84
N PRO A 88 4.58 -4.10 3.26
CA PRO A 88 4.50 -5.29 2.41
C PRO A 88 3.46 -5.09 1.29
N TYR A 89 2.56 -6.04 1.14
CA TYR A 89 1.51 -6.02 0.13
C TYR A 89 0.38 -5.02 0.42
N VAL A 90 -0.12 -4.42 -0.66
CA VAL A 90 -1.29 -3.54 -0.73
C VAL A 90 -2.35 -4.20 -1.62
N PRO A 91 -3.22 -5.05 -1.04
CA PRO A 91 -4.27 -5.74 -1.78
C PRO A 91 -5.47 -4.84 -2.01
N VAL A 92 -6.24 -5.15 -3.06
CA VAL A 92 -7.62 -4.67 -3.17
C VAL A 92 -8.49 -5.28 -2.07
N LYS A 93 -9.50 -4.54 -1.62
CA LYS A 93 -10.48 -4.93 -0.61
C LYS A 93 -11.09 -6.30 -0.87
N GLY A 94 -11.38 -6.61 -2.15
CA GLY A 94 -11.95 -7.89 -2.57
C GLY A 94 -11.03 -9.09 -2.30
N ALA A 95 -9.70 -8.89 -2.40
CA ALA A 95 -8.71 -9.96 -2.25
C ALA A 95 -8.63 -10.48 -0.81
N PHE A 96 -8.92 -9.65 0.20
CA PHE A 96 -8.91 -10.07 1.61
C PHE A 96 -9.88 -11.24 1.91
N LYS A 97 -10.92 -11.43 1.09
CA LYS A 97 -11.84 -12.58 1.21
C LYS A 97 -11.22 -13.90 0.75
N GLN A 98 -10.21 -13.85 -0.11
CA GLN A 98 -9.58 -15.01 -0.74
C GLN A 98 -8.46 -15.59 0.14
N GLY A 99 -7.82 -14.76 0.97
CA GLY A 99 -6.80 -15.22 1.91
C GLY A 99 -5.50 -15.67 1.26
N SER A 100 -5.13 -15.11 0.11
CA SER A 100 -3.83 -15.34 -0.55
C SER A 100 -2.65 -14.80 0.26
N TYR A 101 -1.44 -15.24 -0.06
CA TYR A 101 -0.20 -14.89 0.66
C TYR A 101 -0.06 -13.39 0.93
N GLU A 102 -0.37 -12.57 -0.07
CA GLU A 102 -0.30 -11.11 -0.04
C GLU A 102 -1.25 -10.53 1.01
N THR A 103 -2.50 -11.01 1.02
CA THR A 103 -3.55 -10.53 1.94
C THR A 103 -3.29 -10.94 3.38
N ILE A 104 -2.67 -12.10 3.58
CA ILE A 104 -2.32 -12.63 4.91
C ILE A 104 -1.20 -11.81 5.56
N ASN A 105 -0.25 -11.37 4.72
CA ASN A 105 0.95 -10.64 5.09
C ASN A 105 0.80 -9.12 4.97
N SER A 106 -0.32 -8.63 4.42
CA SER A 106 -0.64 -7.20 4.41
C SER A 106 -0.82 -6.68 5.84
N ARG A 107 -0.41 -5.42 6.03
CA ARG A 107 -0.65 -4.67 7.27
C ARG A 107 -1.89 -3.79 7.17
N LEU A 108 -2.54 -3.71 6.01
CA LEU A 108 -3.69 -2.84 5.81
C LEU A 108 -4.99 -3.52 6.23
N ALA A 109 -5.94 -2.71 6.69
CA ALA A 109 -7.33 -3.11 6.71
C ALA A 109 -7.87 -3.21 5.27
N PRO A 110 -8.88 -4.07 5.01
CA PRO A 110 -9.56 -4.09 3.71
C PRO A 110 -10.08 -2.68 3.34
N GLY A 111 -9.73 -2.18 2.16
CA GLY A 111 -10.01 -0.79 1.76
C GLY A 111 -8.80 0.14 1.82
N GLY A 112 -7.71 -0.26 2.49
CA GLY A 112 -6.51 0.58 2.60
C GLY A 112 -5.83 0.83 1.26
N GLY A 113 -5.81 -0.16 0.37
CA GLY A 113 -5.26 0.01 -0.99
C GLY A 113 -6.07 0.99 -1.84
N GLU A 114 -7.39 0.94 -1.74
CA GLU A 114 -8.30 1.88 -2.40
C GLU A 114 -8.09 3.31 -1.87
N MET A 115 -7.91 3.47 -0.57
CA MET A 115 -7.63 4.78 0.03
C MET A 115 -6.32 5.39 -0.50
N LEU A 116 -5.27 4.58 -0.69
CA LEU A 116 -4.03 5.02 -1.31
C LEU A 116 -4.24 5.45 -2.77
N ALA A 117 -4.97 4.64 -3.55
CA ALA A 117 -5.26 4.94 -4.95
C ALA A 117 -6.11 6.22 -5.10
N GLU A 118 -7.15 6.38 -4.28
CA GLU A 118 -7.99 7.58 -4.25
C GLU A 118 -7.18 8.83 -3.90
N THR A 119 -6.26 8.71 -2.94
CA THR A 119 -5.37 9.81 -2.55
C THR A 119 -4.43 10.19 -3.69
N ALA A 120 -3.84 9.21 -4.38
CA ALA A 120 -3.01 9.47 -5.55
C ALA A 120 -3.78 10.20 -6.67
N VAL A 121 -5.03 9.78 -6.94
CA VAL A 121 -5.89 10.43 -7.95
C VAL A 121 -6.19 11.88 -7.56
N LYS A 122 -6.49 12.16 -6.29
CA LYS A 122 -6.71 13.53 -5.80
C LYS A 122 -5.47 14.40 -6.02
N LEU A 123 -4.29 13.91 -5.64
CA LEU A 123 -3.03 14.65 -5.83
C LEU A 123 -2.71 14.89 -7.31
N LEU A 124 -2.98 13.93 -8.20
CA LEU A 124 -2.87 14.11 -9.64
C LEU A 124 -3.78 15.23 -10.16
N GLN A 125 -5.01 15.33 -9.63
CA GLN A 125 -5.95 16.38 -10.01
C GLN A 125 -5.49 17.77 -9.53
N GLU A 126 -4.89 17.85 -8.34
CA GLU A 126 -4.34 19.09 -7.78
C GLU A 126 -3.13 19.63 -8.57
N LEU A 127 -2.29 18.73 -9.11
CA LEU A 127 -1.13 19.13 -9.92
C LEU A 127 -1.48 19.58 -11.34
N LYS A 128 -2.73 19.40 -11.76
CA LYS A 128 -3.16 19.84 -13.08
C LYS A 128 -3.12 21.37 -13.17
N PRO A 129 -2.43 21.97 -14.16
CA PRO A 129 -2.47 23.41 -14.35
C PRO A 129 -3.93 23.84 -14.57
N ARG A 130 -4.37 24.88 -13.85
CA ARG A 130 -5.66 25.52 -14.12
C ARG A 130 -5.63 26.04 -15.56
N LYS A 131 -6.67 25.73 -16.31
CA LYS A 131 -6.89 26.29 -17.66
C LYS A 131 -6.98 27.81 -17.58
#